data_AF-A0A1G5B5M5-F1
#
_entry.id   AF-A0A1G5B5M5-F1
#
_cell.length_a   1.000
_cell.length_b   1.000
_cell.length_c   1.000
_cell.angle_alpha   90.00
_cell.angle_beta   90.00
_cell.angle_gamma   90.00
#
_symmetry.space_group_name_H-M   'P 1'
#
loop_
_entity.id
_entity.type
_entity.pdbx_description
1 polymer ?
#
loop_
_entity_poly.entity_id
_entity_poly.type
_entity_poly.pdbx_seq_one_letter_code
_entity_poly.pdbx_strand_id
1 'polypeptide(L)'
;MVQAQQGPRARYREQTRSEIKEAALRQLAEGGVAALALTRIAKDMGLSGPALYRYFASRDDLLNALIRDAYDEAAAAMAAAADRSTAASQGPRAHLHALAEAYRAWAVAEPHRYLLIQGAPVPGYVAPADTLDRARAVLGPFLPVFANGSPGPEVADVVEQMTAWAGSDSAVAGWVAEYVPAADGDTGMTGQALAGAVLAWAQLHGSVGLEAAGQFTGMGHGGDTLLAAQTEMLANAFTLA
;
A
#
# COMPACT_ATOMS: atom_id res chain seq x y z
N MET A 1 -1.17 2.15 27.35
CA MET A 1 -0.53 0.83 27.60
C MET A 1 0.98 1.03 27.54
N VAL A 2 1.70 0.57 28.56
CA VAL A 2 3.16 0.72 28.68
C VAL A 2 3.83 -0.20 27.65
N GLN A 3 4.54 0.36 26.66
CA GLN A 3 5.47 -0.42 25.83
C GLN A 3 6.53 -1.02 26.76
N ALA A 4 6.54 -2.34 26.93
CA ALA A 4 7.61 -3.04 27.62
C ALA A 4 8.92 -2.78 26.86
N GLN A 5 9.84 -2.02 27.45
CA GLN A 5 11.17 -1.79 26.88
C GLN A 5 11.86 -3.15 26.68
N GLN A 6 12.08 -3.52 25.42
CA GLN A 6 12.73 -4.77 25.07
C GLN A 6 14.17 -4.81 25.62
N GLY A 7 14.55 -5.93 26.25
CA GLY A 7 15.89 -6.11 26.80
C GLY A 7 17.01 -6.01 25.74
N PRO A 8 18.27 -5.73 26.12
CA PRO A 8 19.39 -5.53 25.17
C PRO A 8 19.54 -6.62 24.11
N ARG A 9 19.30 -7.89 24.47
CA ARG A 9 19.38 -9.03 23.53
C ARG A 9 18.29 -9.03 22.46
N ALA A 10 17.08 -8.60 22.82
CA ALA A 10 15.96 -8.51 21.87
C ALA A 10 16.19 -7.37 20.87
N ARG A 11 16.67 -6.21 21.34
CA ARG A 11 17.07 -5.10 20.48
C ARG A 11 18.17 -5.48 19.49
N TYR A 12 19.21 -6.17 19.95
CA TYR A 12 20.27 -6.66 19.07
C TYR A 12 19.73 -7.63 18.01
N ARG A 13 18.82 -8.54 18.40
CA ARG A 13 18.18 -9.48 17.46
C ARG A 13 17.38 -8.73 16.40
N GLU A 14 16.61 -7.71 16.77
CA GLU A 14 15.83 -6.91 15.83
C GLU A 14 16.72 -6.09 14.89
N GLN A 15 17.81 -5.52 15.41
CA GLN A 15 18.80 -4.83 14.59
C GLN A 15 19.39 -5.77 13.53
N THR A 16 19.80 -6.98 13.90
CA THR A 16 20.30 -7.95 12.92
C THR A 16 19.23 -8.36 11.91
N ARG A 17 17.95 -8.47 12.31
CA ARG A 17 16.85 -8.70 11.36
C ARG A 17 16.73 -7.55 10.36
N SER A 18 16.82 -6.30 10.81
CA SER A 18 16.81 -5.12 9.94
C SER A 18 17.96 -5.16 8.92
N GLU A 19 19.18 -5.42 9.39
CA GLU A 19 20.36 -5.49 8.51
C GLU A 19 20.24 -6.60 7.46
N ILE A 20 19.65 -7.76 7.83
CA ILE A 20 19.35 -8.84 6.87
C ILE A 20 18.32 -8.38 5.82
N LYS A 21 17.25 -7.69 6.24
CA LYS A 21 16.22 -7.17 5.32
C LYS A 21 16.78 -6.12 4.38
N GLU A 22 17.64 -5.23 4.86
CA GLU A 22 18.34 -4.24 4.03
C GLU A 22 19.26 -4.90 3.00
N ALA A 23 20.00 -5.94 3.39
CA ALA A 23 20.80 -6.73 2.46
C ALA A 23 19.93 -7.44 1.41
N ALA A 24 18.77 -7.93 1.81
CA ALA A 24 17.80 -8.53 0.90
C ALA A 24 17.26 -7.51 -0.12
N LEU A 25 16.88 -6.31 0.32
CA LEU A 25 16.41 -5.23 -0.54
C LEU A 25 17.46 -4.82 -1.58
N ARG A 26 18.75 -4.80 -1.22
CA ARG A 26 19.85 -4.58 -2.19
C ARG A 26 19.89 -5.66 -3.27
N GLN A 27 19.72 -6.93 -2.89
CA GLN A 27 19.67 -8.02 -3.88
C GLN A 27 18.43 -7.94 -4.77
N LEU A 28 17.28 -7.50 -4.23
CA LEU A 28 16.08 -7.23 -5.01
C LEU A 28 16.29 -6.10 -6.02
N ALA A 29 17.06 -5.08 -5.64
CA ALA A 29 17.42 -3.98 -6.54
C ALA A 29 18.29 -4.43 -7.73
N GLU A 30 19.21 -5.37 -7.49
CA GLU A 30 20.15 -5.84 -8.51
C GLU A 30 19.52 -6.78 -9.56
N GLY A 31 18.57 -7.62 -9.16
CA GLY A 31 18.04 -8.66 -10.06
C GLY A 31 16.65 -9.19 -9.68
N GLY A 32 15.88 -8.41 -8.93
CA GLY A 32 14.55 -8.77 -8.49
C GLY A 32 14.52 -9.99 -7.57
N VAL A 33 13.34 -10.59 -7.45
CA VAL A 33 13.11 -11.69 -6.51
C VAL A 33 13.90 -12.96 -6.85
N ALA A 34 14.26 -13.17 -8.12
CA ALA A 34 15.11 -14.28 -8.55
C ALA A 34 16.54 -14.17 -8.03
N ALA A 35 17.05 -12.94 -7.81
CA ALA A 35 18.37 -12.74 -7.26
C ALA A 35 18.45 -13.07 -5.77
N LEU A 36 17.34 -13.02 -5.01
CA LEU A 36 17.36 -13.14 -3.55
C LEU A 36 17.96 -14.48 -3.06
N ALA A 37 19.10 -14.41 -2.37
CA ALA A 37 19.85 -15.57 -1.89
C ALA A 37 20.34 -15.39 -0.45
N LEU A 38 19.75 -16.15 0.48
CA LEU A 38 20.10 -16.15 1.90
C LEU A 38 21.60 -16.42 2.14
N THR A 39 22.19 -17.37 1.42
CA THR A 39 23.62 -17.70 1.55
C THR A 39 24.54 -16.54 1.18
N ARG A 40 24.16 -15.75 0.17
CA ARG A 40 24.90 -14.53 -0.21
C ARG A 40 24.73 -13.46 0.85
N ILE A 41 23.52 -13.25 1.38
CA ILE A 41 23.28 -12.32 2.50
C ILE A 41 24.14 -12.70 3.71
N ALA A 42 24.19 -13.99 4.08
CA ALA A 42 25.02 -14.46 5.19
C ALA A 42 26.49 -14.11 4.97
N LYS A 43 27.02 -14.38 3.78
CA LYS A 43 28.40 -14.05 3.41
C LYS A 43 28.68 -12.54 3.50
N ASP A 44 27.80 -11.71 2.94
CA ASP A 44 27.96 -10.25 2.93
C ASP A 44 27.95 -9.66 4.35
N MET A 45 27.21 -10.28 5.26
CA MET A 45 27.12 -9.89 6.67
C MET A 45 28.16 -10.57 7.57
N GLY A 46 29.06 -11.42 7.03
CA GLY A 46 30.01 -12.18 7.84
C GLY A 46 29.37 -13.21 8.77
N LEU A 47 28.14 -13.62 8.49
CA LEU A 47 27.40 -14.65 9.22
C LEU A 47 27.62 -16.03 8.59
N SER A 48 27.56 -17.07 9.41
CA SER A 48 27.45 -18.43 8.87
C SER A 48 26.03 -18.66 8.34
N GLY A 49 25.89 -19.55 7.34
CA GLY A 49 24.57 -19.98 6.85
C GLY A 49 23.62 -20.38 7.97
N PRO A 50 24.02 -21.31 8.88
CA PRO A 50 23.19 -21.69 10.02
C PRO A 50 22.81 -20.53 10.95
N ALA A 51 23.67 -19.51 11.11
CA ALA A 51 23.35 -18.34 11.91
C ALA A 51 22.24 -17.49 11.28
N LEU A 52 22.26 -17.30 9.96
CA LEU A 52 21.22 -16.56 9.23
C LEU A 52 19.86 -17.28 9.31
N TYR A 53 19.85 -18.61 9.20
CA TYR A 53 18.62 -19.40 9.31
C TYR A 53 17.92 -19.32 10.68
N ARG A 54 18.62 -18.86 11.73
CA ARG A 54 18.00 -18.55 13.05
C ARG A 54 17.15 -17.29 13.04
N TYR A 55 17.33 -16.42 12.04
CA TYR A 55 16.55 -15.21 11.84
C TYR A 55 15.45 -15.43 10.81
N PHE A 56 15.77 -16.04 9.67
CA PHE A 56 14.79 -16.36 8.63
C PHE A 56 14.90 -17.81 8.21
N ALA A 57 13.83 -18.58 8.43
CA ALA A 57 13.87 -20.03 8.23
C ALA A 57 13.97 -20.43 6.75
N SER A 58 13.54 -19.55 5.85
CA SER A 58 13.57 -19.76 4.41
C SER A 58 13.62 -18.44 3.66
N ARG A 59 13.85 -18.52 2.34
CA ARG A 59 13.73 -17.38 1.44
C ARG A 59 12.33 -16.77 1.50
N ASP A 60 11.30 -17.60 1.58
CA ASP A 60 9.92 -17.14 1.63
C ASP A 60 9.58 -16.49 2.97
N ASP A 61 10.17 -16.95 4.08
CA ASP A 61 10.04 -16.27 5.38
C ASP A 61 10.64 -14.85 5.35
N LEU A 62 11.78 -14.67 4.67
CA LEU A 62 12.35 -13.36 4.41
C LEU A 62 11.47 -12.51 3.48
N LEU A 63 10.95 -13.06 2.38
CA LEU A 63 10.03 -12.36 1.48
C LEU A 63 8.75 -11.92 2.20
N ASN A 64 8.17 -12.79 3.02
CA ASN A 64 7.01 -12.46 3.83
C ASN A 64 7.27 -11.28 4.75
N ALA A 65 8.44 -11.22 5.39
CA ALA A 65 8.80 -10.09 6.23
C ALA A 65 8.94 -8.79 5.42
N LEU A 66 9.59 -8.84 4.25
CA LEU A 66 9.75 -7.67 3.38
C LEU A 66 8.40 -7.16 2.82
N ILE A 67 7.49 -8.07 2.45
CA ILE A 67 6.15 -7.72 1.97
C ILE A 67 5.34 -7.05 3.08
N ARG A 68 5.41 -7.57 4.31
CA ARG A 68 4.75 -6.96 5.47
C ARG A 68 5.30 -5.56 5.74
N ASP A 69 6.62 -5.39 5.76
CA ASP A 69 7.24 -4.08 5.93
C ASP A 69 6.81 -3.10 4.84
N ALA A 70 6.78 -3.54 3.58
CA ALA A 70 6.37 -2.70 2.46
C ALA A 70 4.92 -2.21 2.58
N TYR A 71 3.98 -3.10 2.95
CA TYR A 71 2.61 -2.68 3.22
C TYR A 71 2.51 -1.77 4.45
N ASP A 72 3.25 -2.06 5.53
CA ASP A 72 3.20 -1.27 6.76
C ASP A 72 3.72 0.15 6.54
N GLU A 73 4.80 0.29 5.76
CA GLU A 73 5.34 1.60 5.37
C GLU A 73 4.38 2.37 4.46
N ALA A 74 3.77 1.70 3.47
CA ALA A 74 2.76 2.31 2.63
C ALA A 74 1.56 2.77 3.46
N ALA A 75 1.02 1.92 4.33
CA ALA A 75 -0.11 2.25 5.20
C ALA A 75 0.22 3.40 6.15
N ALA A 76 1.44 3.42 6.72
CA ALA A 76 1.90 4.52 7.55
C ALA A 76 1.99 5.84 6.77
N ALA A 77 2.47 5.82 5.52
CA ALA A 77 2.49 6.99 4.65
C ALA A 77 1.09 7.53 4.37
N MET A 78 0.13 6.64 4.08
CA MET A 78 -1.27 7.00 3.84
C MET A 78 -1.95 7.56 5.08
N ALA A 79 -1.79 6.90 6.23
CA ALA A 79 -2.34 7.37 7.50
C ALA A 79 -1.79 8.76 7.87
N ALA A 80 -0.47 8.96 7.74
CA ALA A 80 0.15 10.24 8.03
C ALA A 80 -0.34 11.37 7.09
N ALA A 81 -0.64 11.04 5.82
CA ALA A 81 -1.22 12.00 4.88
C ALA A 81 -2.68 12.34 5.24
N ALA A 82 -3.47 11.33 5.60
CA ALA A 82 -4.84 11.51 6.06
C ALA A 82 -4.92 12.40 7.31
N ASP A 83 -4.05 12.14 8.29
CA ASP A 83 -3.98 12.91 9.55
C ASP A 83 -3.62 14.38 9.29
N ARG A 84 -2.62 14.64 8.43
CA ARG A 84 -2.20 16.00 8.08
C ARG A 84 -3.31 16.77 7.36
N SER A 85 -3.96 16.14 6.39
CA SER A 85 -5.05 16.77 5.63
C SER A 85 -6.25 17.08 6.53
N THR A 86 -6.60 16.16 7.42
CA THR A 86 -7.66 16.35 8.43
C THR A 86 -7.32 17.48 9.40
N ALA A 87 -6.09 17.51 9.94
CA ALA A 87 -5.64 18.58 10.83
C ALA A 87 -5.66 19.96 10.16
N ALA A 88 -5.43 20.01 8.85
CA ALA A 88 -5.52 21.23 8.05
C ALA A 88 -6.95 21.63 7.67
N SER A 89 -7.98 20.90 8.11
CA SER A 89 -9.39 21.13 7.77
C SER A 89 -9.65 21.22 6.26
N GLN A 90 -8.94 20.39 5.50
CA GLN A 90 -9.08 20.33 4.04
C GLN A 90 -10.35 19.57 3.63
N GLY A 91 -10.93 19.93 2.49
CA GLY A 91 -12.08 19.22 1.91
C GLY A 91 -11.70 17.86 1.29
N PRO A 92 -12.69 17.00 0.97
CA PRO A 92 -12.47 15.68 0.40
C PRO A 92 -11.59 15.69 -0.86
N ARG A 93 -11.72 16.70 -1.72
CA ARG A 93 -10.88 16.84 -2.91
C ARG A 93 -9.40 16.99 -2.56
N ALA A 94 -9.07 17.89 -1.65
CA ALA A 94 -7.69 18.11 -1.21
C ALA A 94 -7.14 16.88 -0.45
N HIS A 95 -7.99 16.17 0.28
CA HIS A 95 -7.61 14.91 0.92
C HIS A 95 -7.24 13.83 -0.09
N LEU A 96 -8.00 13.69 -1.19
CA LEU A 96 -7.67 12.76 -2.26
C LEU A 96 -6.28 13.03 -2.86
N HIS A 97 -5.98 14.30 -3.14
CA HIS A 97 -4.67 14.73 -3.65
C HIS A 97 -3.54 14.41 -2.66
N ALA A 98 -3.74 14.67 -1.37
CA ALA A 98 -2.75 14.36 -0.33
C ALA A 98 -2.44 12.86 -0.23
N LEU A 99 -3.47 12.00 -0.32
CA LEU A 99 -3.30 10.55 -0.33
C LEU A 99 -2.58 10.07 -1.60
N ALA A 100 -2.98 10.56 -2.77
CA ALA A 100 -2.35 10.23 -4.04
C ALA A 100 -0.85 10.61 -4.04
N GLU A 101 -0.53 11.83 -3.58
CA GLU A 101 0.85 12.31 -3.47
C GLU A 101 1.67 11.45 -2.49
N ALA A 102 1.13 11.13 -1.32
CA ALA A 102 1.81 10.30 -0.34
C ALA A 102 2.10 8.89 -0.85
N TYR A 103 1.13 8.27 -1.54
CA TYR A 103 1.31 6.96 -2.15
C TYR A 103 2.42 6.97 -3.19
N ARG A 104 2.40 7.97 -4.08
CA ARG A 104 3.45 8.18 -5.09
C ARG A 104 4.81 8.43 -4.46
N ALA A 105 4.89 9.31 -3.46
CA ALA A 105 6.14 9.67 -2.81
C ALA A 105 6.82 8.45 -2.18
N TRP A 106 6.05 7.59 -1.50
CA TRP A 106 6.56 6.33 -0.96
C TRP A 106 7.04 5.40 -2.08
N ALA A 107 6.22 5.19 -3.12
CA ALA A 107 6.53 4.27 -4.21
C ALA A 107 7.78 4.67 -5.02
N VAL A 108 7.97 5.97 -5.27
CA VAL A 108 9.12 6.50 -6.01
C VAL A 108 10.38 6.51 -5.13
N ALA A 109 10.25 6.72 -3.82
CA ALA A 109 11.39 6.64 -2.89
C ALA A 109 11.86 5.20 -2.70
N GLU A 110 10.94 4.24 -2.69
CA GLU A 110 11.21 2.81 -2.41
C GLU A 110 10.72 1.90 -3.57
N PRO A 111 11.20 2.07 -4.81
CA PRO A 111 10.65 1.39 -5.99
C PRO A 111 10.75 -0.13 -5.90
N HIS A 112 11.78 -0.66 -5.25
CA HIS A 112 11.94 -2.11 -5.08
C HIS A 112 10.96 -2.70 -4.06
N ARG A 113 10.52 -1.93 -3.06
CA ARG A 113 9.46 -2.34 -2.13
C ARG A 113 8.10 -2.27 -2.81
N TYR A 114 7.87 -1.21 -3.58
CA TYR A 114 6.67 -1.08 -4.41
C TYR A 114 6.54 -2.27 -5.37
N LEU A 115 7.59 -2.56 -6.15
CA LEU A 115 7.58 -3.66 -7.12
C LEU A 115 7.54 -5.04 -6.45
N LEU A 116 7.95 -5.17 -5.19
CA LEU A 116 7.80 -6.41 -4.45
C LEU A 116 6.33 -6.74 -4.16
N ILE A 117 5.50 -5.74 -3.88
CA ILE A 117 4.07 -5.94 -3.55
C ILE A 117 3.13 -5.72 -4.75
N GLN A 118 3.54 -4.94 -5.76
CA GLN A 118 2.72 -4.60 -6.93
C GLN A 118 3.29 -5.04 -8.28
N GLY A 119 4.49 -5.60 -8.30
CA GLY A 119 5.14 -6.05 -9.53
C GLY A 119 4.68 -7.42 -9.99
N ALA A 120 5.52 -8.05 -10.83
CA ALA A 120 5.24 -9.38 -11.34
C ALA A 120 5.12 -10.40 -10.19
N PRO A 121 4.06 -11.24 -10.18
CA PRO A 121 3.93 -12.30 -9.18
C PRO A 121 5.15 -13.21 -9.18
N VAL A 122 5.57 -13.64 -7.98
CA VAL A 122 6.71 -14.53 -7.81
C VAL A 122 6.25 -15.97 -8.04
N PRO A 123 6.78 -16.70 -9.04
CA PRO A 123 6.35 -18.08 -9.31
C PRO A 123 6.52 -19.00 -8.10
N GLY A 124 5.45 -19.71 -7.74
CA GLY A 124 5.43 -20.66 -6.62
C GLY A 124 5.40 -20.03 -5.22
N TYR A 125 5.42 -18.70 -5.12
CA TYR A 125 5.26 -17.98 -3.86
C TYR A 125 3.77 -17.79 -3.53
N VAL A 126 3.41 -18.01 -2.27
CA VAL A 126 2.06 -17.75 -1.75
C VAL A 126 2.19 -16.75 -0.62
N ALA A 127 1.60 -15.57 -0.79
CA ALA A 127 1.57 -14.56 0.24
C ALA A 127 0.75 -15.06 1.46
N PRO A 128 1.18 -14.77 2.70
CA PRO A 128 0.41 -15.16 3.87
C PRO A 128 -0.91 -14.39 3.95
N ALA A 129 -1.91 -14.97 4.61
CA ALA A 129 -3.26 -14.41 4.68
C ALA A 129 -3.31 -12.99 5.30
N ASP A 130 -2.38 -12.65 6.19
CA ASP A 130 -2.30 -11.32 6.82
C ASP A 130 -1.98 -10.19 5.84
N THR A 131 -1.56 -10.50 4.61
CA THR A 131 -1.30 -9.49 3.59
C THR A 131 -2.57 -8.79 3.09
N LEU A 132 -3.73 -9.44 3.18
CA LEU A 132 -5.00 -8.82 2.80
C LEU A 132 -5.34 -7.64 3.70
N ASP A 133 -5.25 -7.82 5.01
CA ASP A 133 -5.57 -6.76 5.98
C ASP A 133 -4.58 -5.59 5.87
N ARG A 134 -3.32 -5.88 5.57
CA ARG A 134 -2.31 -4.84 5.32
C ARG A 134 -2.56 -4.08 4.03
N ALA A 135 -2.94 -4.76 2.95
CA ALA A 135 -3.36 -4.10 1.71
C ALA A 135 -4.59 -3.20 1.94
N ARG A 136 -5.56 -3.70 2.71
CA ARG A 136 -6.74 -2.93 3.15
C ARG A 136 -6.36 -1.71 3.97
N ALA A 137 -5.30 -1.76 4.78
CA ALA A 137 -4.82 -0.59 5.53
C ALA A 137 -4.23 0.51 4.64
N VAL A 138 -3.68 0.17 3.47
CA VAL A 138 -3.21 1.17 2.48
C VAL A 138 -4.40 1.82 1.76
N LEU A 139 -5.42 1.04 1.42
CA LEU A 139 -6.58 1.50 0.67
C LEU A 139 -7.62 2.22 1.55
N GLY A 140 -7.75 1.81 2.81
CA GLY A 140 -8.78 2.27 3.74
C GLY A 140 -8.90 3.79 3.86
N PRO A 141 -7.79 4.57 3.93
CA PRO A 141 -7.85 6.03 3.97
C PRO A 141 -8.59 6.70 2.79
N PHE A 142 -8.73 6.04 1.64
CA PHE A 142 -9.53 6.57 0.54
C PHE A 142 -11.04 6.44 0.76
N LEU A 143 -11.50 5.44 1.53
CA LEU A 143 -12.93 5.20 1.76
C LEU A 143 -13.69 6.44 2.28
N PRO A 144 -13.24 7.15 3.33
CA PRO A 144 -13.96 8.33 3.83
C PRO A 144 -13.96 9.49 2.83
N VAL A 145 -12.98 9.59 1.93
CA VAL A 145 -12.99 10.62 0.87
C VAL A 145 -14.21 10.45 -0.02
N PHE A 146 -14.40 9.23 -0.51
CA PHE A 146 -15.46 8.95 -1.47
C PHE A 146 -16.82 8.78 -0.81
N ALA A 147 -16.89 8.39 0.46
CA ALA A 147 -18.14 8.44 1.24
C ALA A 147 -18.73 9.86 1.34
N ASN A 148 -17.90 10.90 1.29
CA ASN A 148 -18.30 12.30 1.33
C ASN A 148 -18.47 12.95 -0.06
N GLY A 149 -18.50 12.14 -1.12
CA GLY A 149 -18.75 12.58 -2.49
C GLY A 149 -20.19 12.37 -2.96
N SER A 150 -20.42 12.62 -4.24
CA SER A 150 -21.62 12.25 -4.98
C SER A 150 -21.21 11.72 -6.36
N PRO A 151 -21.37 10.40 -6.63
CA PRO A 151 -20.93 9.78 -7.87
C PRO A 151 -21.73 10.31 -9.06
N GLY A 152 -21.03 10.67 -10.11
CA GLY A 152 -21.59 11.03 -11.42
C GLY A 152 -22.02 9.80 -12.22
N PRO A 153 -22.75 10.00 -13.33
CA PRO A 153 -23.20 8.93 -14.21
C PRO A 153 -22.06 8.07 -14.79
N GLU A 154 -20.87 8.63 -14.94
CA GLU A 154 -19.68 7.94 -15.50
C GLU A 154 -19.14 6.81 -14.61
N VAL A 155 -19.46 6.81 -13.31
CA VAL A 155 -19.02 5.78 -12.35
C VAL A 155 -20.18 4.95 -11.79
N ALA A 156 -21.40 5.18 -12.27
CA ALA A 156 -22.62 4.55 -11.74
C ALA A 156 -22.56 3.01 -11.77
N ASP A 157 -22.10 2.42 -12.89
CA ASP A 157 -21.99 0.96 -13.02
C ASP A 157 -21.01 0.35 -12.00
N VAL A 158 -19.90 1.06 -11.71
CA VAL A 158 -18.92 0.61 -10.70
C VAL A 158 -19.50 0.73 -9.30
N VAL A 159 -20.25 1.80 -9.01
CA VAL A 159 -20.95 1.97 -7.72
C VAL A 159 -21.97 0.86 -7.52
N GLU A 160 -22.78 0.54 -8.54
CA GLU A 160 -23.75 -0.57 -8.47
C GLU A 160 -23.04 -1.90 -8.21
N GLN A 161 -21.95 -2.18 -8.94
CA GLN A 161 -21.17 -3.41 -8.77
C GLN A 161 -20.58 -3.52 -7.36
N MET A 162 -19.99 -2.44 -6.83
CA MET A 162 -19.41 -2.44 -5.48
C MET A 162 -20.49 -2.51 -4.39
N THR A 163 -21.65 -1.90 -4.60
CA THR A 163 -22.81 -2.03 -3.71
C THR A 163 -23.26 -3.49 -3.62
N ALA A 164 -23.41 -4.16 -4.77
CA ALA A 164 -23.79 -5.57 -4.83
C ALA A 164 -22.75 -6.47 -4.14
N TRP A 165 -21.46 -6.22 -4.37
CA TRP A 165 -20.38 -6.96 -3.73
C TRP A 165 -20.42 -6.82 -2.21
N ALA A 166 -20.49 -5.59 -1.69
CA ALA A 166 -20.55 -5.33 -0.25
C ALA A 166 -21.81 -5.93 0.40
N GLY A 167 -22.94 -5.96 -0.32
CA GLY A 167 -24.16 -6.63 0.14
C GLY A 167 -24.05 -8.15 0.22
N SER A 168 -23.12 -8.75 -0.55
CA SER A 168 -22.87 -10.20 -0.55
C SER A 168 -21.74 -10.65 0.37
N ASP A 169 -20.86 -9.73 0.79
CA ASP A 169 -19.68 -10.02 1.60
C ASP A 169 -19.64 -9.11 2.84
N SER A 170 -20.09 -9.66 3.97
CA SER A 170 -20.13 -8.93 5.25
C SER A 170 -18.75 -8.56 5.78
N ALA A 171 -17.67 -9.25 5.37
CA ALA A 171 -16.32 -8.88 5.76
C ALA A 171 -15.85 -7.62 5.02
N VAL A 172 -16.33 -7.40 3.80
CA VAL A 172 -16.08 -6.16 3.04
C VAL A 172 -16.89 -5.01 3.63
N ALA A 173 -18.18 -5.21 3.90
CA ALA A 173 -19.01 -4.19 4.55
C ALA A 173 -18.46 -3.80 5.93
N GLY A 174 -18.04 -4.77 6.73
CA GLY A 174 -17.41 -4.53 8.04
C GLY A 174 -16.12 -3.71 7.93
N TRP A 175 -15.24 -4.04 6.98
CA TRP A 175 -14.03 -3.26 6.73
C TRP A 175 -14.33 -1.81 6.32
N VAL A 176 -15.35 -1.57 5.49
CA VAL A 176 -15.74 -0.20 5.13
C VAL A 176 -16.23 0.57 6.35
N ALA A 177 -17.04 -0.06 7.20
CA ALA A 177 -17.56 0.54 8.43
C ALA A 177 -16.45 0.91 9.44
N GLU A 178 -15.30 0.24 9.42
CA GLU A 178 -14.13 0.62 10.24
C GLU A 178 -13.58 2.01 9.88
N TYR A 179 -13.61 2.38 8.59
CA TYR A 179 -13.12 3.67 8.10
C TYR A 179 -14.24 4.70 7.94
N VAL A 180 -15.47 4.24 7.70
CA VAL A 180 -16.66 5.06 7.48
C VAL A 180 -17.80 4.54 8.37
N PRO A 181 -17.82 4.87 9.67
CA PRO A 181 -18.85 4.34 10.58
C PRO A 181 -20.28 4.68 10.17
N ALA A 182 -20.48 5.79 9.47
CA ALA A 182 -21.79 6.20 8.93
C ALA A 182 -22.30 5.29 7.80
N ALA A 183 -21.43 4.47 7.19
CA ALA A 183 -21.81 3.52 6.16
C ALA A 183 -22.36 2.19 6.73
N ASP A 184 -22.30 1.98 8.05
CA ASP A 184 -22.84 0.76 8.67
C ASP A 184 -24.36 0.65 8.45
N GLY A 185 -24.77 -0.38 7.71
CA GLY A 185 -26.16 -0.56 7.26
C GLY A 185 -26.60 0.33 6.08
N ASP A 186 -25.79 1.29 5.65
CA ASP A 186 -26.03 2.10 4.44
C ASP A 186 -25.27 1.50 3.25
N THR A 187 -25.98 0.66 2.49
CA THR A 187 -25.41 -0.03 1.32
C THR A 187 -25.01 0.91 0.20
N GLY A 188 -25.72 2.04 0.05
CA GLY A 188 -25.41 3.05 -0.97
C GLY A 188 -24.11 3.77 -0.67
N MET A 189 -23.96 4.25 0.58
CA MET A 189 -22.72 4.88 1.03
C MET A 189 -21.53 3.90 0.99
N THR A 190 -21.75 2.65 1.41
CA THR A 190 -20.74 1.59 1.36
C THR A 190 -20.26 1.35 -0.07
N GLY A 191 -21.18 1.16 -1.01
CA GLY A 191 -20.86 0.93 -2.42
C GLY A 191 -20.14 2.11 -3.08
N GLN A 192 -20.57 3.34 -2.77
CA GLN A 192 -19.92 4.56 -3.24
C GLN A 192 -18.48 4.69 -2.73
N ALA A 193 -18.26 4.49 -1.42
CA ALA A 193 -16.94 4.55 -0.81
C ALA A 193 -15.98 3.53 -1.44
N LEU A 194 -16.45 2.29 -1.60
CA LEU A 194 -15.70 1.21 -2.24
C LEU A 194 -15.37 1.50 -3.70
N ALA A 195 -16.35 1.96 -4.48
CA ALA A 195 -16.16 2.26 -5.89
C ALA A 195 -15.09 3.34 -6.09
N GLY A 196 -15.16 4.43 -5.33
CA GLY A 196 -14.17 5.48 -5.41
C GLY A 196 -12.78 5.01 -4.98
N ALA A 197 -12.68 4.26 -3.88
CA ALA A 197 -11.41 3.72 -3.41
C ALA A 197 -10.78 2.77 -4.44
N VAL A 198 -11.54 1.84 -5.02
CA VAL A 198 -11.05 0.91 -6.04
C VAL A 198 -10.62 1.63 -7.32
N LEU A 199 -11.38 2.63 -7.76
CA LEU A 199 -11.00 3.45 -8.93
C LEU A 199 -9.72 4.26 -8.66
N ALA A 200 -9.60 4.88 -7.48
CA ALA A 200 -8.38 5.58 -7.06
C ALA A 200 -7.19 4.62 -7.06
N TRP A 201 -7.36 3.42 -6.51
CA TRP A 201 -6.34 2.39 -6.45
C TRP A 201 -5.85 1.98 -7.85
N ALA A 202 -6.77 1.64 -8.75
CA ALA A 202 -6.44 1.23 -10.11
C ALA A 202 -5.71 2.35 -10.88
N GLN A 203 -6.18 3.58 -10.75
CA GLN A 203 -5.57 4.75 -11.38
C GLN A 203 -4.17 5.04 -10.85
N LEU A 204 -3.98 5.00 -9.53
CA LEU A 204 -2.69 5.17 -8.87
C LEU A 204 -1.70 4.11 -9.33
N HIS A 205 -2.09 2.83 -9.35
CA HIS A 205 -1.20 1.78 -9.85
C HIS A 205 -0.81 1.95 -11.31
N GLY A 206 -1.69 2.51 -12.14
CA GLY A 206 -1.36 2.87 -13.51
C GLY A 206 -0.21 3.86 -13.59
N SER A 207 -0.36 5.06 -13.03
CA SER A 207 0.66 6.11 -13.16
C SER A 207 1.87 5.92 -12.24
N VAL A 208 1.64 5.62 -10.96
CA VAL A 208 2.72 5.40 -9.99
C VAL A 208 3.52 4.14 -10.32
N GLY A 209 2.86 3.09 -10.82
CA GLY A 209 3.54 1.87 -11.22
C GLY A 209 4.43 2.06 -12.43
N LEU A 210 3.96 2.78 -13.45
CA LEU A 210 4.79 3.17 -14.60
C LEU A 210 5.99 4.01 -14.17
N GLU A 211 5.80 4.96 -13.25
CA GLU A 211 6.89 5.79 -12.75
C GLU A 211 7.91 4.99 -11.94
N ALA A 212 7.46 4.23 -10.94
CA ALA A 212 8.33 3.42 -10.09
C ALA A 212 9.10 2.35 -10.87
N ALA A 213 8.54 1.85 -11.97
CA ALA A 213 9.20 0.95 -12.91
C ALA A 213 10.12 1.66 -13.92
N GLY A 214 10.32 2.98 -13.78
CA GLY A 214 11.18 3.78 -14.64
C GLY A 214 10.66 4.01 -16.06
N GLN A 215 9.40 3.67 -16.35
CA GLN A 215 8.82 3.74 -17.70
C GLN A 215 8.63 5.19 -18.19
N PHE A 216 8.59 6.17 -17.29
CA PHE A 216 8.54 7.60 -17.65
C PHE A 216 9.90 8.19 -18.03
N THR A 217 11.00 7.43 -17.88
CA THR A 217 12.34 7.92 -18.19
C THR A 217 12.44 8.37 -19.66
N GLY A 218 12.76 9.64 -19.86
CA GLY A 218 12.92 10.23 -21.21
C GLY A 218 11.62 10.67 -21.90
N MET A 219 10.46 10.54 -21.24
CA MET A 219 9.16 10.96 -21.82
C MET A 219 8.90 12.48 -21.70
N GLY A 220 9.67 13.20 -20.88
CA GLY A 220 9.62 14.68 -20.80
C GLY A 220 8.47 15.26 -19.97
N HIS A 221 7.63 14.43 -19.35
CA HIS A 221 6.59 14.86 -18.41
C HIS A 221 6.96 14.53 -16.95
N GLY A 222 6.33 15.23 -16.00
CA GLY A 222 6.42 14.91 -14.57
C GLY A 222 5.37 13.89 -14.16
N GLY A 223 5.74 12.88 -13.37
CA GLY A 223 4.78 11.90 -12.82
C GLY A 223 3.79 12.55 -11.84
N ASP A 224 4.22 13.60 -11.15
CA ASP A 224 3.40 14.46 -10.29
C ASP A 224 2.29 15.18 -11.05
N THR A 225 2.62 15.74 -12.22
CA THR A 225 1.68 16.50 -13.07
C THR A 225 0.61 15.58 -13.65
N LEU A 226 1.01 14.40 -14.13
CA LEU A 226 0.07 13.40 -14.63
C LEU A 226 -0.84 12.91 -13.50
N LEU A 227 -0.27 12.60 -12.34
CA LEU A 227 -1.03 12.13 -11.19
C LEU A 227 -2.04 13.18 -10.72
N ALA A 228 -1.64 14.45 -10.62
CA ALA A 228 -2.55 15.53 -10.22
C ALA A 228 -3.74 15.65 -11.18
N ALA A 229 -3.51 15.61 -12.49
CA ALA A 229 -4.58 15.66 -13.49
C ALA A 229 -5.53 14.47 -13.39
N GLN A 230 -4.99 13.26 -13.21
CA GLN A 230 -5.78 12.04 -13.03
C GLN A 230 -6.61 12.09 -11.73
N THR A 231 -6.00 12.49 -10.63
CA THR A 231 -6.69 12.64 -9.34
C THR A 231 -7.82 13.64 -9.42
N GLU A 232 -7.63 14.73 -10.17
CA GLU A 232 -8.67 15.74 -10.39
C GLU A 232 -9.85 15.22 -11.21
N MET A 233 -9.59 14.41 -12.25
CA MET A 233 -10.66 13.75 -13.01
C MET A 233 -11.50 12.85 -12.11
N LEU A 234 -10.86 12.07 -11.23
CA LEU A 234 -11.57 11.21 -10.29
C LEU A 234 -12.35 12.00 -9.23
N ALA A 235 -11.78 13.09 -8.72
CA ALA A 235 -12.47 13.99 -7.81
C ALA A 235 -13.73 14.60 -8.43
N ASN A 236 -13.68 14.94 -9.73
CA ASN A 236 -14.83 15.43 -10.47
C ASN A 236 -15.90 14.33 -10.68
N ALA A 237 -15.47 13.10 -10.98
CA ALA A 237 -16.39 11.97 -11.16
C ALA A 237 -17.18 11.62 -9.88
N PHE A 238 -16.68 12.02 -8.72
CA PHE A 238 -17.35 11.89 -7.43
C PHE A 238 -17.84 13.23 -6.85
N THR A 239 -17.87 14.30 -7.64
CA THR A 239 -18.32 15.64 -7.19
C THR A 239 -17.72 16.05 -5.83
N LEU A 240 -16.44 15.77 -5.61
CA LEU A 240 -15.79 16.06 -4.32
C LEU A 240 -15.67 17.57 -4.13
N ALA A 241 -16.09 18.04 -2.95
CA ALA A 241 -15.98 19.44 -2.54
C ALA A 241 -14.52 19.85 -2.27
#